data_AF-A0A2X0PJ84-F1
#
_entry.id   AF-A0A2X0PJ84-F1
#
_cell.length_a   1.000
_cell.length_b   1.000
_cell.length_c   1.000
_cell.angle_alpha   90.00
_cell.angle_beta   90.00
_cell.angle_gamma   90.00
#
_symmetry.space_group_name_H-M   'P 1'
#
loop_
_entity.id
_entity.type
_entity.pdbx_description
1 polymer ?
#
loop_
_entity_poly.entity_id
_entity_poly.type
_entity_poly.pdbx_seq_one_letter_code
_entity_poly.pdbx_strand_id
1 'polypeptide(L)'
;MNPSPSPFPLFHIAPTPNSHLGAFASSPILKGTTVLLDTPLFTLDAPFQAYLYQRVQSGASGPTPIEGEEEEEGNVFPTLEEWFEKQIQRSLIDKTPTEINQFYTLSNMHPSQPRAYAIFLTNAVSLSESTTGGLFPLLSRFNSSCRPNLSRPHWSSKTRKMELIAVRDIEKGEELVWPYLGIPFEFDSPESRREQLKQIFGFDCACRACTEWTQPSIHNHADTTLAEPSPKLKASEARLRQLRRLKQMIDMGGERVLRKMQKISKEEGLWEMSDRLGFEANRVARGEERRGWDHDNLHEDEEKRR
;
A
#
# COMPACT_ATOMS: atom_id res chain seq x y z
N MET A 1 -32.06 5.94 11.22
CA MET A 1 -32.01 4.72 10.39
C MET A 1 -30.96 3.81 11.00
N ASN A 2 -31.33 2.61 11.46
CA ASN A 2 -30.34 1.66 11.96
C ASN A 2 -29.54 1.13 10.76
N PRO A 3 -28.19 1.14 10.81
CA PRO A 3 -27.40 0.56 9.74
C PRO A 3 -27.70 -0.93 9.65
N SER A 4 -27.91 -1.43 8.43
CA SER A 4 -27.98 -2.87 8.17
C SER A 4 -26.76 -3.56 8.77
N PRO A 5 -26.89 -4.75 9.38
CA PRO A 5 -25.74 -5.47 9.93
C PRO A 5 -24.70 -5.67 8.80
N SER A 6 -23.45 -5.27 9.08
CA SER A 6 -22.36 -5.41 8.13
C SER A 6 -22.21 -6.89 7.76
N PRO A 7 -22.08 -7.25 6.47
CA PRO A 7 -21.78 -8.62 6.07
C PRO A 7 -20.39 -9.07 6.56
N PHE A 8 -19.57 -8.14 7.07
CA PHE A 8 -18.26 -8.41 7.65
C PHE A 8 -18.35 -8.35 9.18
N PRO A 9 -18.08 -9.46 9.89
CA PRO A 9 -18.23 -9.49 11.35
C PRO A 9 -17.23 -8.58 12.08
N LEU A 10 -16.07 -8.32 11.46
CA LEU A 10 -14.98 -7.56 12.08
C LEU A 10 -14.98 -6.07 11.75
N PHE A 11 -15.64 -5.64 10.69
CA PHE A 11 -15.58 -4.25 10.23
C PHE A 11 -16.84 -3.79 9.50
N HIS A 12 -16.94 -2.48 9.28
CA HIS A 12 -17.96 -1.88 8.43
C HIS A 12 -17.34 -0.79 7.58
N ILE A 13 -17.99 -0.44 6.47
CA ILE A 13 -17.55 0.65 5.59
C ILE A 13 -18.34 1.91 5.95
N ALA A 14 -17.65 3.02 6.15
CA ALA A 14 -18.23 4.31 6.47
C ALA A 14 -17.46 5.46 5.78
N PRO A 15 -18.06 6.66 5.62
CA PRO A 15 -17.34 7.83 5.13
C PRO A 15 -16.16 8.21 6.04
N THR A 16 -15.09 8.75 5.46
CA THR A 16 -13.99 9.34 6.25
C THR A 16 -13.94 10.85 6.04
N PRO A 17 -13.28 11.62 6.92
CA PRO A 17 -13.18 13.08 6.76
C PRO A 17 -12.47 13.52 5.47
N ASN A 18 -11.56 12.69 4.94
CA ASN A 18 -10.65 13.06 3.84
C ASN A 18 -10.77 12.14 2.61
N SER A 19 -11.59 11.09 2.67
CA SER A 19 -11.85 10.12 1.59
C SER A 19 -13.35 9.84 1.50
N HIS A 20 -13.81 9.37 0.36
CA HIS A 20 -15.22 9.04 0.17
C HIS A 20 -15.68 7.92 1.12
N LEU A 21 -14.85 6.90 1.38
CA LEU A 21 -15.15 5.76 2.25
C LEU A 21 -13.87 5.19 2.90
N GLY A 22 -14.04 4.46 4.00
CA GLY A 22 -12.99 3.74 4.73
C GLY A 22 -13.58 2.54 5.48
N ALA A 23 -12.72 1.58 5.82
CA ALA A 23 -13.09 0.42 6.65
C ALA A 23 -12.77 0.70 8.12
N PHE A 24 -13.69 0.36 9.03
CA PHE A 24 -13.55 0.61 10.47
C PHE A 24 -13.87 -0.63 11.29
N ALA A 25 -13.09 -0.89 12.32
CA ALA A 25 -13.26 -2.04 13.20
C ALA A 25 -14.62 -1.98 13.94
N SER A 26 -15.44 -3.02 13.81
CA SER A 26 -16.74 -3.13 14.49
C SER A 26 -16.62 -3.65 15.93
N SER A 27 -15.50 -4.32 16.23
CA SER A 27 -15.13 -4.88 17.53
C SER A 27 -13.60 -4.87 17.68
N PRO A 28 -13.04 -5.09 18.88
CA PRO A 28 -11.59 -5.25 19.03
C PRO A 28 -11.07 -6.44 18.20
N ILE A 29 -9.93 -6.25 17.53
CA ILE A 29 -9.30 -7.26 16.67
C ILE A 29 -7.90 -7.54 17.21
N LEU A 30 -7.59 -8.81 17.52
CA LEU A 30 -6.28 -9.20 18.03
C LEU A 30 -5.24 -9.29 16.91
N LYS A 31 -3.98 -9.01 17.23
CA LYS A 31 -2.85 -9.25 16.32
C LYS A 31 -2.88 -10.67 15.76
N GLY A 32 -2.61 -10.81 14.47
CA GLY A 32 -2.60 -12.08 13.74
C GLY A 32 -3.95 -12.52 13.23
N THR A 33 -5.03 -11.80 13.53
CA THR A 33 -6.36 -12.08 12.98
C THR A 33 -6.38 -11.73 11.49
N THR A 34 -6.83 -12.66 10.65
CA THR A 34 -7.20 -12.39 9.26
C THR A 34 -8.46 -11.51 9.23
N VAL A 35 -8.31 -10.28 8.77
CA VAL A 35 -9.37 -9.26 8.75
C VAL A 35 -10.15 -9.30 7.45
N LEU A 36 -9.47 -9.56 6.34
CA LEU A 36 -10.06 -9.61 5.00
C LEU A 36 -9.50 -10.81 4.23
N LEU A 37 -10.39 -11.55 3.58
CA LEU A 37 -10.07 -12.51 2.52
C LEU A 37 -10.94 -12.15 1.31
N ASP A 38 -10.33 -11.49 0.33
CA ASP A 38 -11.03 -10.91 -0.81
C ASP A 38 -10.74 -11.68 -2.11
N THR A 39 -11.78 -11.91 -2.91
CA THR A 39 -11.66 -12.54 -4.23
C THR A 39 -11.61 -11.42 -5.27
N PRO A 40 -10.70 -11.46 -6.26
CA PRO A 40 -10.65 -10.40 -7.25
C PRO A 40 -11.94 -10.38 -8.07
N LEU A 41 -12.47 -9.19 -8.33
CA LEU A 41 -13.52 -9.01 -9.31
C LEU A 41 -13.04 -9.49 -10.68
N PHE A 42 -11.82 -9.08 -11.05
CA PHE A 42 -11.07 -9.62 -12.17
C PHE A 42 -9.57 -9.40 -11.96
N THR A 43 -8.78 -10.12 -12.74
CA THR A 43 -7.33 -9.97 -12.82
C THR A 43 -6.97 -9.61 -14.26
N LEU A 44 -5.98 -8.76 -14.44
CA LEU A 44 -5.51 -8.36 -15.76
C LEU A 44 -3.99 -8.51 -15.82
N ASP A 45 -3.52 -9.30 -16.78
CA ASP A 45 -2.10 -9.36 -17.13
C ASP A 45 -1.75 -8.03 -17.77
N ALA A 46 -1.09 -7.23 -16.96
CA ALA A 46 -0.84 -5.85 -17.22
C ALA A 46 0.62 -5.63 -16.83
N PRO A 47 1.52 -5.31 -17.78
CA PRO A 47 2.85 -4.79 -17.44
C PRO A 47 2.77 -3.51 -16.57
N PHE A 48 1.56 -3.04 -16.25
CA PHE A 48 1.13 -2.16 -15.17
C PHE A 48 2.04 -2.06 -13.94
N GLN A 49 2.57 -3.14 -13.37
CA GLN A 49 3.50 -2.97 -12.24
C GLN A 49 4.86 -2.41 -12.68
N ALA A 50 5.41 -2.87 -13.81
CA ALA A 50 6.58 -2.24 -14.43
C ALA A 50 6.28 -0.78 -14.83
N TYR A 51 5.07 -0.50 -15.34
CA TYR A 51 4.64 0.84 -15.78
C TYR A 51 4.39 1.82 -14.61
N LEU A 52 3.83 1.35 -13.50
CA LEU A 52 3.63 2.13 -12.26
C LEU A 52 4.97 2.43 -11.57
N TYR A 53 5.89 1.46 -11.51
CA TYR A 53 7.21 1.64 -10.89
C TYR A 53 8.20 2.41 -11.78
N GLN A 54 8.10 2.35 -13.12
CA GLN A 54 8.97 3.11 -14.03
C GLN A 54 8.85 4.62 -13.83
N ARG A 55 7.69 5.13 -13.39
CA ARG A 55 7.54 6.55 -13.04
C ARG A 55 8.25 6.95 -11.74
N VAL A 56 8.52 6.01 -10.85
CA VAL A 56 9.12 6.29 -9.53
C VAL A 56 10.65 6.21 -9.58
N GLN A 57 11.22 5.42 -10.50
CA GLN A 57 12.68 5.31 -10.65
C GLN A 57 13.27 6.12 -11.82
N SER A 58 12.49 6.49 -12.82
CA SER A 58 12.96 7.29 -13.95
C SER A 58 12.19 8.61 -14.02
N GLY A 59 12.85 9.69 -13.61
CA GLY A 59 12.57 11.03 -14.13
C GLY A 59 12.96 11.14 -15.61
N ALA A 60 12.50 10.21 -16.44
CA ALA A 60 12.80 10.14 -17.86
C ALA A 60 11.57 9.59 -18.61
N SER A 61 11.37 10.17 -19.78
CA SER A 61 10.33 9.95 -20.77
C SER A 61 9.91 8.49 -20.93
N GLY A 62 8.65 8.31 -21.33
CA GLY A 62 8.07 7.01 -21.68
C GLY A 62 8.89 6.23 -22.71
N PRO A 63 8.52 4.97 -22.99
CA PRO A 63 9.31 4.08 -23.83
C PRO A 63 9.62 4.75 -25.17
N THR A 64 10.91 4.86 -25.49
CA THR A 64 11.40 5.22 -26.81
C THR A 64 10.86 4.20 -27.81
N PRO A 65 10.25 4.62 -28.92
CA PRO A 65 9.84 3.70 -29.98
C PRO A 65 11.04 2.86 -30.42
N ILE A 66 10.79 1.58 -30.71
CA ILE A 66 11.78 0.68 -31.32
C ILE A 66 12.16 1.30 -32.67
N GLU A 67 13.44 1.69 -32.82
CA GLU A 67 13.97 2.17 -34.10
C GLU A 67 13.88 1.02 -35.12
N GLY A 68 13.05 1.16 -36.15
CA GLY A 68 13.14 0.32 -37.35
C GLY A 68 11.85 -0.21 -37.97
N GLU A 69 10.66 0.13 -37.47
CA GLU A 69 9.41 -0.21 -38.18
C GLU A 69 8.89 1.02 -38.93
N GLU A 70 8.96 0.97 -40.26
CA GLU A 70 8.37 1.97 -41.15
C GLU A 70 6.86 2.07 -40.88
N GLU A 71 6.37 3.28 -40.62
CA GLU A 71 4.95 3.56 -40.38
C GLU A 71 4.15 3.21 -41.64
N GLU A 72 3.45 2.06 -41.63
CA GLU A 72 2.37 1.82 -42.57
C GLU A 72 1.21 2.79 -42.26
N GLU A 73 1.08 3.82 -43.10
CA GLU A 73 -0.05 4.76 -43.12
C GLU A 73 -1.38 4.01 -43.21
N GLY A 74 -2.08 3.82 -42.08
CA GLY A 74 -3.45 3.32 -42.09
C GLY A 74 -3.93 2.61 -40.82
N ASN A 75 -3.03 2.13 -39.95
CA ASN A 75 -3.41 1.53 -38.68
C ASN A 75 -3.25 2.55 -37.54
N VAL A 76 -4.36 3.18 -37.13
CA VAL A 76 -4.41 3.88 -35.84
C VAL A 76 -4.37 2.83 -34.74
N PHE A 77 -3.18 2.51 -34.26
CA PHE A 77 -3.04 1.69 -33.07
C PHE A 77 -3.66 2.44 -31.89
N PRO A 78 -4.53 1.81 -31.09
CA PRO A 78 -5.10 2.45 -29.92
C PRO A 78 -3.98 2.87 -28.97
N THR A 79 -4.15 3.99 -28.28
CA THR A 79 -3.22 4.37 -27.21
C THR A 79 -3.17 3.27 -26.15
N LEU A 80 -2.11 3.23 -25.35
CA LEU A 80 -1.97 2.22 -24.28
C LEU A 80 -3.16 2.30 -23.29
N GLU A 81 -3.59 3.51 -22.98
CA GLU A 81 -4.73 3.80 -22.12
C GLU A 81 -6.05 3.29 -22.72
N GLU A 82 -6.26 3.49 -24.02
CA GLU A 82 -7.42 2.95 -24.75
C GLU A 82 -7.40 1.43 -24.84
N TRP A 83 -6.22 0.84 -25.00
CA TRP A 83 -6.07 -0.62 -24.97
C TRP A 83 -6.47 -1.17 -23.60
N PHE A 84 -5.98 -0.58 -22.51
CA PHE A 84 -6.35 -0.98 -21.15
C PHE A 84 -7.84 -0.78 -20.88
N GLU A 85 -8.42 0.35 -21.28
CA GLU A 85 -9.85 0.61 -21.17
C GLU A 85 -10.66 -0.55 -21.78
N LYS A 86 -10.33 -0.95 -23.01
CA LYS A 86 -11.00 -2.05 -23.70
C LYS A 86 -10.81 -3.39 -23.00
N GLN A 87 -9.61 -3.71 -22.48
CA GLN A 87 -9.40 -4.97 -21.76
C GLN A 87 -10.20 -5.01 -20.44
N ILE A 88 -10.22 -3.91 -19.69
CA ILE A 88 -10.97 -3.84 -18.44
C ILE A 88 -12.47 -3.97 -18.71
N GLN A 89 -12.99 -3.27 -19.73
CA GLN A 89 -14.38 -3.40 -20.14
C GLN A 89 -14.73 -4.84 -20.53
N ARG A 90 -13.83 -5.54 -21.26
CA ARG A 90 -13.99 -6.97 -21.57
C ARG A 90 -14.05 -7.84 -20.31
N SER A 91 -13.19 -7.58 -19.32
CA SER A 91 -13.22 -8.29 -18.03
C SER A 91 -14.51 -8.06 -17.23
N LEU A 92 -15.29 -7.02 -17.56
CA LEU A 92 -16.56 -6.69 -16.93
C LEU A 92 -17.79 -7.26 -17.67
N ILE A 93 -17.66 -7.77 -18.90
CA ILE A 93 -18.80 -8.25 -19.72
C ILE A 93 -19.59 -9.35 -19.00
N ASP A 94 -18.89 -10.31 -18.39
CA ASP A 94 -19.52 -11.46 -17.73
C ASP A 94 -19.84 -11.21 -16.25
N LYS A 95 -19.75 -9.96 -15.78
CA LYS A 95 -20.05 -9.59 -14.40
C LYS A 95 -21.51 -9.21 -14.22
N THR A 96 -22.03 -9.44 -13.02
CA THR A 96 -23.39 -9.04 -12.67
C THR A 96 -23.53 -7.51 -12.66
N PRO A 97 -24.74 -6.96 -12.86
CA PRO A 97 -24.97 -5.51 -12.76
C PRO A 97 -24.51 -4.92 -11.41
N THR A 98 -24.63 -5.69 -10.32
CA THR A 98 -24.16 -5.28 -9.00
C THR A 98 -22.64 -5.16 -8.93
N GLU A 99 -21.91 -6.13 -9.47
CA GLU A 99 -20.44 -6.10 -9.54
C GLU A 99 -19.91 -4.98 -10.43
N ILE A 100 -20.56 -4.77 -11.60
CA ILE A 100 -20.23 -3.65 -12.49
C ILE A 100 -20.46 -2.31 -11.78
N ASN A 101 -21.56 -2.18 -11.03
CA ASN A 101 -21.80 -0.98 -10.24
C ASN A 101 -20.78 -0.81 -9.11
N GLN A 102 -20.37 -1.90 -8.44
CA GLN A 102 -19.31 -1.86 -7.44
C GLN A 102 -17.98 -1.35 -8.05
N PHE A 103 -17.63 -1.80 -9.26
CA PHE A 103 -16.48 -1.28 -10.01
C PHE A 103 -16.57 0.23 -10.24
N TYR A 104 -17.66 0.70 -10.84
CA TYR A 104 -17.80 2.10 -11.26
C TYR A 104 -18.04 3.10 -10.11
N THR A 105 -18.20 2.60 -8.89
CA THR A 105 -18.31 3.39 -7.63
C THR A 105 -17.00 3.40 -6.83
N LEU A 106 -15.92 2.80 -7.35
CA LEU A 106 -14.59 2.96 -6.79
C LEU A 106 -14.01 4.35 -7.08
N SER A 107 -13.00 4.73 -6.32
CA SER A 107 -12.33 6.03 -6.46
C SER A 107 -11.68 6.17 -7.84
N ASN A 108 -11.74 7.37 -8.41
CA ASN A 108 -11.04 7.70 -9.64
C ASN A 108 -10.18 8.96 -9.41
N MET A 109 -8.87 8.79 -9.29
CA MET A 109 -7.92 9.88 -9.11
C MET A 109 -7.38 10.44 -10.43
N HIS A 110 -7.77 9.87 -11.56
CA HIS A 110 -7.29 10.25 -12.90
C HIS A 110 -8.47 10.54 -13.85
N PRO A 111 -9.33 11.54 -13.54
CA PRO A 111 -10.55 11.80 -14.32
C PRO A 111 -10.30 12.24 -15.76
N SER A 112 -9.07 12.66 -16.10
CA SER A 112 -8.67 12.99 -17.47
C SER A 112 -8.37 11.75 -18.34
N GLN A 113 -8.32 10.55 -17.74
CA GLN A 113 -8.06 9.29 -18.43
C GLN A 113 -9.37 8.54 -18.72
N PRO A 114 -9.36 7.55 -19.65
CA PRO A 114 -10.50 6.66 -19.86
C PRO A 114 -11.00 6.05 -18.54
N ARG A 115 -12.32 6.02 -18.34
CA ARG A 115 -12.92 5.85 -17.01
C ARG A 115 -12.57 4.52 -16.35
N ALA A 116 -12.68 3.40 -17.08
CA ALA A 116 -12.41 2.09 -16.50
C ALA A 116 -10.91 1.92 -16.22
N TYR A 117 -10.06 2.39 -17.14
CA TYR A 117 -8.61 2.46 -16.94
C TYR A 117 -8.23 3.30 -15.72
N ALA A 118 -8.81 4.49 -15.55
CA ALA A 118 -8.52 5.39 -14.45
C ALA A 118 -8.92 4.81 -13.07
N ILE A 119 -10.07 4.14 -13.01
CA ILE A 119 -10.53 3.42 -11.81
C ILE A 119 -9.57 2.27 -11.51
N PHE A 120 -9.20 1.47 -12.51
CA PHE A 120 -8.24 0.38 -12.32
C PHE A 120 -6.88 0.92 -11.86
N LEU A 121 -6.38 1.98 -12.48
CA LEU A 121 -5.13 2.65 -12.13
C LEU A 121 -5.09 3.08 -10.65
N THR A 122 -6.21 3.57 -10.14
CA THR A 122 -6.34 4.04 -8.76
C THR A 122 -6.43 2.90 -7.73
N ASN A 123 -7.03 1.76 -8.09
CA ASN A 123 -7.51 0.77 -7.11
C ASN A 123 -6.90 -0.63 -7.26
N ALA A 124 -6.23 -0.93 -8.37
CA ALA A 124 -5.64 -2.24 -8.61
C ALA A 124 -4.44 -2.48 -7.69
N VAL A 125 -4.33 -3.72 -7.22
CA VAL A 125 -3.23 -4.19 -6.37
C VAL A 125 -2.52 -5.32 -7.09
N SER A 126 -1.19 -5.39 -7.00
CA SER A 126 -0.46 -6.51 -7.60
C SER A 126 -0.71 -7.81 -6.84
N LEU A 127 -0.78 -8.91 -7.59
CA LEU A 127 -1.01 -10.24 -7.04
C LEU A 127 0.29 -10.97 -6.67
N SER A 128 1.47 -10.55 -7.11
CA SER A 128 2.78 -11.10 -6.68
C SER A 128 3.90 -10.35 -7.42
N GLU A 129 5.09 -10.94 -7.57
CA GLU A 129 6.11 -10.52 -8.56
C GLU A 129 5.59 -10.54 -10.01
N SER A 130 4.33 -10.92 -10.24
CA SER A 130 3.68 -10.91 -11.55
C SER A 130 3.47 -9.50 -12.10
N THR A 131 3.53 -9.39 -13.43
CA THR A 131 2.89 -8.31 -14.20
C THR A 131 1.36 -8.44 -14.20
N THR A 132 0.73 -8.83 -13.08
CA THR A 132 -0.72 -9.05 -13.03
C THR A 132 -1.33 -8.20 -11.92
N GLY A 133 -2.18 -7.27 -12.33
CA GLY A 133 -2.99 -6.47 -11.42
C GLY A 133 -4.31 -7.17 -11.11
N GLY A 134 -4.72 -7.17 -9.85
CA GLY A 134 -6.06 -7.58 -9.44
C GLY A 134 -6.87 -6.39 -8.97
N LEU A 135 -8.17 -6.41 -9.28
CA LEU A 135 -9.10 -5.43 -8.75
C LEU A 135 -10.03 -6.07 -7.72
N PHE A 136 -10.12 -5.44 -6.55
CA PHE A 136 -10.77 -5.98 -5.36
C PHE A 136 -11.70 -4.93 -4.76
N PRO A 137 -13.00 -4.90 -5.12
CA PRO A 137 -13.89 -3.80 -4.74
C PRO A 137 -13.99 -3.53 -3.25
N LEU A 138 -13.79 -4.57 -2.42
CA LEU A 138 -13.84 -4.46 -0.97
C LEU A 138 -12.48 -4.02 -0.39
N LEU A 139 -11.36 -4.62 -0.81
CA LEU A 139 -10.01 -4.14 -0.46
C LEU A 139 -9.79 -2.67 -0.83
N SER A 140 -10.34 -2.21 -1.97
CA SER A 140 -10.27 -0.82 -2.41
C SER A 140 -10.98 0.17 -1.48
N ARG A 141 -11.70 -0.30 -0.44
CA ARG A 141 -12.29 0.54 0.61
C ARG A 141 -11.39 0.70 1.85
N PHE A 142 -10.24 0.02 1.89
CA PHE A 142 -9.26 0.14 2.97
C PHE A 142 -8.23 1.20 2.60
N ASN A 143 -8.18 2.28 3.36
CA ASN A 143 -7.31 3.43 3.09
C ASN A 143 -5.84 3.18 3.50
N SER A 144 -4.98 4.12 3.12
CA SER A 144 -3.56 4.10 3.44
C SER A 144 -3.22 4.78 4.76
N SER A 145 -2.23 4.24 5.48
CA SER A 145 -1.60 4.95 6.61
C SER A 145 -0.09 4.80 6.60
N CYS A 146 0.59 5.90 6.94
CA CYS A 146 2.03 5.90 7.19
C CYS A 146 2.43 5.03 8.39
N ARG A 147 1.51 4.74 9.30
CA ARG A 147 1.66 3.82 10.45
C ARG A 147 0.45 2.89 10.48
N PRO A 148 0.47 1.84 9.65
CA PRO A 148 -0.70 0.98 9.43
C PRO A 148 -0.95 0.04 10.61
N ASN A 149 -2.16 -0.49 10.69
CA ASN A 149 -2.57 -1.52 11.66
C ASN A 149 -2.90 -2.86 11.00
N LEU A 150 -2.96 -2.89 9.67
CA LEU A 150 -3.01 -4.10 8.85
C LEU A 150 -1.68 -4.32 8.11
N SER A 151 -1.43 -5.57 7.73
CA SER A 151 -0.34 -5.95 6.83
C SER A 151 -0.52 -5.34 5.45
N ARG A 152 0.53 -5.39 4.63
CA ARG A 152 0.34 -5.31 3.18
C ARG A 152 -0.62 -6.40 2.69
N PRO A 153 -1.38 -6.15 1.60
CA PRO A 153 -2.16 -7.16 0.93
C PRO A 153 -1.26 -8.33 0.50
N HIS A 154 -1.60 -9.53 0.96
CA HIS A 154 -0.90 -10.75 0.59
C HIS A 154 -1.78 -11.62 -0.28
N TRP A 155 -1.35 -11.87 -1.51
CA TRP A 155 -2.06 -12.78 -2.40
C TRP A 155 -1.63 -14.22 -2.17
N SER A 156 -2.60 -15.11 -1.95
CA SER A 156 -2.32 -16.55 -2.01
C SER A 156 -2.66 -17.08 -3.40
N SER A 157 -1.65 -17.65 -4.05
CA SER A 157 -1.78 -18.33 -5.34
C SER A 157 -2.71 -19.55 -5.24
N LYS A 158 -2.64 -20.26 -4.10
CA LYS A 158 -3.41 -21.47 -3.79
C LYS A 158 -4.90 -21.21 -3.63
N THR A 159 -5.27 -20.19 -2.85
CA THR A 159 -6.69 -19.88 -2.61
C THR A 159 -7.26 -18.87 -3.60
N ARG A 160 -6.40 -18.20 -4.39
CA ARG A 160 -6.75 -17.10 -5.30
C ARG A 160 -7.48 -15.97 -4.57
N LYS A 161 -6.97 -15.60 -3.40
CA LYS A 161 -7.53 -14.55 -2.54
C LYS A 161 -6.45 -13.60 -2.05
N MET A 162 -6.83 -12.34 -1.86
CA MET A 162 -6.03 -11.33 -1.21
C MET A 162 -6.35 -11.29 0.28
N GLU A 163 -5.32 -11.28 1.12
CA GLU A 163 -5.41 -11.33 2.57
C GLU A 163 -4.91 -10.04 3.22
N LEU A 164 -5.64 -9.55 4.24
CA LEU A 164 -5.14 -8.57 5.20
C LEU A 164 -5.15 -9.14 6.61
N ILE A 165 -4.05 -8.98 7.33
CA ILE A 165 -3.87 -9.48 8.69
C ILE A 165 -3.63 -8.31 9.64
N ALA A 166 -4.21 -8.33 10.84
CA ALA A 166 -3.91 -7.36 11.88
C ALA A 166 -2.45 -7.51 12.38
N VAL A 167 -1.63 -6.45 12.27
CA VAL A 167 -0.20 -6.49 12.68
C VAL A 167 0.02 -6.05 14.13
N ARG A 168 -1.03 -5.56 14.78
CA ARG A 168 -1.13 -5.26 16.20
C ARG A 168 -2.57 -5.45 16.66
N ASP A 169 -2.82 -5.36 17.96
CA ASP A 169 -4.19 -5.27 18.46
C ASP A 169 -4.82 -3.95 17.98
N ILE A 170 -6.09 -4.01 17.58
CA ILE A 170 -6.88 -2.91 17.01
C ILE A 170 -8.12 -2.70 17.87
N GLU A 171 -8.34 -1.48 18.30
CA GLU A 171 -9.50 -1.12 19.10
C GLU A 171 -10.76 -0.98 18.23
N LYS A 172 -11.93 -1.18 18.83
CA LYS A 172 -13.21 -0.93 18.17
C LYS A 172 -13.28 0.53 17.70
N GLY A 173 -13.70 0.74 16.46
CA GLY A 173 -13.84 2.06 15.84
C GLY A 173 -12.56 2.61 15.21
N GLU A 174 -11.40 1.96 15.38
CA GLU A 174 -10.21 2.34 14.61
C GLU A 174 -10.42 2.10 13.11
N GLU A 175 -9.91 3.01 12.28
CA GLU A 175 -9.84 2.80 10.83
C GLU A 175 -8.83 1.69 10.53
N LEU A 176 -9.22 0.80 9.63
CA LEU A 176 -8.43 -0.33 9.16
C LEU A 176 -7.64 0.09 7.93
N VAL A 177 -6.32 0.16 8.08
CA VAL A 177 -5.42 0.81 7.14
C VAL A 177 -4.16 -0.02 6.89
N TRP A 178 -3.73 -0.04 5.63
CA TRP A 178 -2.50 -0.71 5.17
C TRP A 178 -1.57 0.28 4.45
N PRO A 179 -0.28 -0.03 4.22
CA PRO A 179 0.64 0.92 3.60
C PRO A 179 0.61 0.81 2.07
N TYR A 180 0.20 1.88 1.38
CA TYR A 180 0.19 1.90 -0.10
C TYR A 180 1.59 1.95 -0.73
N LEU A 181 2.58 2.51 -0.01
CA LEU A 181 3.96 2.51 -0.48
C LEU A 181 4.65 1.19 -0.12
N GLY A 182 5.49 0.70 -1.05
CA GLY A 182 6.31 -0.50 -0.85
C GLY A 182 7.29 -0.38 0.32
N ILE A 183 7.84 -1.53 0.74
CA ILE A 183 8.79 -1.61 1.85
C ILE A 183 9.99 -0.64 1.74
N PRO A 184 10.59 -0.39 0.57
CA PRO A 184 11.74 0.51 0.45
C PRO A 184 11.51 1.91 1.01
N PHE A 185 10.27 2.40 1.00
CA PHE A 185 9.90 3.74 1.44
C PHE A 185 9.64 3.85 2.94
N GLU A 186 9.55 2.75 3.70
CA GLU A 186 9.09 2.80 5.09
C GLU A 186 10.00 3.60 6.02
N PHE A 187 11.29 3.63 5.70
CA PHE A 187 12.28 4.36 6.48
C PHE A 187 12.47 5.79 5.98
N ASP A 188 11.77 6.24 4.94
CA ASP A 188 11.86 7.61 4.45
C ASP A 188 11.20 8.60 5.42
N SER A 189 11.57 9.88 5.29
CA SER A 189 10.94 10.92 6.11
C SER A 189 9.44 10.98 5.86
N PRO A 190 8.64 11.42 6.85
CA PRO A 190 7.21 11.68 6.65
C PRO A 190 6.90 12.57 5.44
N GLU A 191 7.71 13.59 5.20
CA GLU A 191 7.58 14.49 4.05
C GLU A 191 7.86 13.78 2.73
N SER A 192 8.96 13.02 2.63
CA SER A 192 9.30 12.28 1.42
C SER A 192 8.20 11.27 1.05
N ARG A 193 7.64 10.55 2.04
CA ARG A 193 6.52 9.64 1.78
C ARG A 193 5.24 10.36 1.35
N ARG A 194 4.97 11.55 1.89
CA ARG A 194 3.83 12.38 1.44
C ARG A 194 3.99 12.80 0.00
N GLU A 195 5.18 13.24 -0.39
CA GLU A 195 5.48 13.61 -1.77
C GLU A 195 5.31 12.40 -2.69
N GLN A 196 5.83 11.22 -2.32
CA GLN A 196 5.65 10.01 -3.12
C GLN A 196 4.18 9.59 -3.24
N LEU A 197 3.40 9.66 -2.16
CA LEU A 197 1.96 9.37 -2.22
C LEU A 197 1.23 10.35 -3.15
N LYS A 198 1.60 11.63 -3.13
CA LYS A 198 1.02 12.64 -4.01
C LYS A 198 1.39 12.40 -5.46
N GLN A 199 2.65 12.07 -5.75
CA GLN A 199 3.13 11.80 -7.10
C GLN A 199 2.50 10.52 -7.69
N ILE A 200 2.38 9.45 -6.89
CA ILE A 200 1.89 8.15 -7.37
C ILE A 200 0.36 8.10 -7.39
N PHE A 201 -0.30 8.55 -6.33
CA PHE A 201 -1.75 8.38 -6.13
C PHE A 201 -2.56 9.68 -6.21
N GLY A 202 -1.91 10.84 -6.35
CA GLY A 202 -2.59 12.11 -6.54
C GLY A 202 -3.25 12.69 -5.29
N PHE A 203 -2.92 12.23 -4.07
CA PHE A 203 -3.51 12.74 -2.83
C PHE A 203 -2.46 13.17 -1.79
N ASP A 204 -2.80 14.18 -0.99
CA ASP A 204 -2.02 14.59 0.17
C ASP A 204 -2.36 13.70 1.38
N CYS A 205 -1.38 12.98 1.93
CA CYS A 205 -1.64 12.04 3.01
C CYS A 205 -2.09 12.73 4.30
N ALA A 206 -3.31 12.38 4.73
CA ALA A 206 -3.97 12.85 5.95
C ALA A 206 -4.26 11.71 6.95
N CYS A 207 -3.46 10.64 6.94
CA CYS A 207 -3.59 9.56 7.92
C CYS A 207 -3.33 10.06 9.35
N ARG A 208 -3.72 9.26 10.36
CA ARG A 208 -3.52 9.60 11.78
C ARG A 208 -2.08 10.01 12.11
N ALA A 209 -1.08 9.29 11.62
CA ALA A 209 0.32 9.63 11.88
C ALA A 209 0.70 11.00 11.27
N CYS A 210 0.33 11.23 10.01
CA CYS A 210 0.59 12.48 9.31
C CYS A 210 -0.11 13.67 9.94
N THR A 211 -1.34 13.51 10.42
CA THR A 211 -2.09 14.56 11.11
C THR A 211 -1.47 14.87 12.47
N GLU A 212 -1.10 13.85 13.25
CA GLU A 212 -0.40 14.02 14.54
C GLU A 212 0.96 14.72 14.39
N TRP A 213 1.65 14.56 13.26
CA TRP A 213 2.91 15.26 12.99
C TRP A 213 2.72 16.73 12.63
N THR A 214 1.59 17.09 12.03
CA THR A 214 1.27 18.46 11.60
C THR A 214 0.50 19.28 12.63
N GLN A 215 -0.04 18.68 13.68
CA GLN A 215 -0.75 19.46 14.70
C GLN A 215 0.23 20.40 15.43
N PRO A 216 -0.04 21.72 15.47
CA PRO A 216 0.75 22.65 16.26
C PRO A 216 0.68 22.25 17.72
N SER A 217 1.81 22.27 18.43
CA SER A 217 1.78 22.28 19.89
C SER A 217 0.88 23.43 20.36
N ILE A 218 -0.09 23.16 21.23
CA ILE A 218 -1.09 24.12 21.77
C ILE A 218 -0.42 25.15 22.72
N HIS A 219 0.82 25.54 22.45
CA HIS A 219 1.54 26.55 23.19
C HIS A 219 1.95 27.64 22.21
N ASN A 220 1.25 28.77 22.36
CA ASN A 220 1.44 30.08 21.76
C ASN A 220 0.60 30.36 20.51
N HIS A 221 -0.51 31.07 20.77
CA HIS A 221 -1.12 31.94 19.78
C HIS A 221 -0.11 33.04 19.40
N ALA A 222 -0.13 33.38 18.11
CA ALA A 222 0.63 34.44 17.45
C ALA A 222 2.09 34.09 17.14
N ASP A 223 2.33 33.41 16.01
CA ASP A 223 3.05 34.00 14.88
C ASP A 223 2.97 33.06 13.66
N THR A 224 2.80 33.62 12.47
CA THR A 224 2.67 32.87 11.20
C THR A 224 4.05 32.80 10.53
N THR A 225 5.05 32.32 11.28
CA THR A 225 6.42 32.14 10.83
C THR A 225 6.78 30.65 10.94
N LEU A 226 7.16 30.05 9.80
CA LEU A 226 7.65 28.67 9.61
C LEU A 226 7.36 27.72 10.79
N ALA A 227 6.16 27.12 10.79
CA ALA A 227 5.69 26.27 11.88
C ALA A 227 6.76 25.25 12.30
N GLU A 228 7.23 25.36 13.54
CA GLU A 228 8.21 24.41 14.07
C GLU A 228 7.69 22.97 13.98
N PRO A 229 8.53 22.00 13.57
CA PRO A 229 8.14 20.60 13.55
C PRO A 229 7.67 20.13 14.92
N SER A 230 6.53 19.43 15.00
CA SER A 230 6.02 18.91 16.26
C SER A 230 7.05 18.00 16.95
N PRO A 231 7.09 17.92 18.30
CA PRO A 231 7.99 17.01 19.00
C PRO A 231 7.87 15.55 18.54
N LYS A 232 6.64 15.13 18.19
CA LYS A 232 6.36 13.80 17.62
C LYS A 232 7.04 13.62 16.26
N LEU A 233 6.99 14.63 15.40
CA LEU A 233 7.67 14.62 14.09
C LEU A 233 9.20 14.55 14.27
N LYS A 234 9.79 15.42 15.10
CA LYS A 234 11.24 15.41 15.38
C LYS A 234 11.72 14.04 15.90
N ALA A 235 10.95 13.41 16.79
CA ALA A 235 11.25 12.08 17.33
C ALA A 235 11.13 10.97 16.27
N SER A 236 10.08 11.02 15.44
CA SER A 236 9.88 10.09 14.32
C SER A 236 11.04 10.17 13.32
N GLU A 237 11.42 11.38 12.90
CA GLU A 237 12.55 11.58 11.98
C GLU A 237 13.87 11.09 12.55
N ALA A 238 14.11 11.27 13.85
CA ALA A 238 15.31 10.77 14.51
C ALA A 238 15.38 9.23 14.45
N ARG A 239 14.28 8.53 14.74
CA ARG A 239 14.18 7.07 14.65
C ARG A 239 14.36 6.59 13.21
N LEU A 240 13.71 7.24 12.24
CA LEU A 240 13.83 6.90 10.81
C LEU A 240 15.27 7.12 10.30
N ARG A 241 15.93 8.22 10.67
CA ARG A 241 17.36 8.44 10.37
C ARG A 241 18.23 7.33 10.96
N GLN A 242 17.94 6.90 12.18
CA GLN A 242 18.67 5.82 12.82
C GLN A 242 18.46 4.48 12.10
N LEU A 243 17.23 4.16 11.70
CA LEU A 243 16.92 2.97 10.90
C LEU A 243 17.69 2.95 9.58
N ARG A 244 17.74 4.07 8.84
CA ARG A 244 18.52 4.17 7.59
C ARG A 244 20.01 3.92 7.80
N ARG A 245 20.60 4.48 8.87
CA ARG A 245 22.01 4.22 9.23
C ARG A 245 22.26 2.76 9.59
N LEU A 246 21.36 2.15 10.37
CA LEU A 246 21.47 0.74 10.75
C LEU A 246 21.34 -0.18 9.53
N LYS A 247 20.44 0.14 8.59
CA LYS A 247 20.29 -0.59 7.32
C LYS A 247 21.62 -0.68 6.57
N GLN A 248 22.40 0.40 6.53
CA GLN A 248 23.73 0.41 5.86
C GLN A 248 24.79 -0.43 6.57
N MET A 249 24.62 -0.74 7.85
CA MET A 249 25.59 -1.50 8.66
C MET A 249 25.19 -2.96 8.85
N ILE A 250 24.09 -3.40 8.23
CA ILE A 250 23.49 -4.70 8.53
C ILE A 250 24.39 -5.89 8.20
N ASP A 251 25.17 -5.79 7.12
CA ASP A 251 26.11 -6.83 6.69
C ASP A 251 27.23 -7.07 7.70
N MET A 252 27.69 -6.01 8.36
CA MET A 252 28.71 -6.09 9.42
C MET A 252 28.11 -6.39 10.79
N GLY A 253 26.86 -6.01 11.00
CA GLY A 253 26.22 -5.98 12.31
C GLY A 253 25.42 -7.22 12.69
N GLY A 254 25.12 -8.10 11.73
CA GLY A 254 24.42 -9.37 11.94
C GLY A 254 23.14 -9.24 12.76
N GLU A 255 22.91 -10.21 13.66
CA GLU A 255 21.71 -10.26 14.51
C GLU A 255 21.53 -8.99 15.37
N ARG A 256 22.62 -8.46 15.94
CA ARG A 256 22.55 -7.32 16.88
C ARG A 256 21.95 -6.08 16.21
N VAL A 257 22.31 -5.81 14.95
CA VAL A 257 21.76 -4.68 14.19
C VAL A 257 20.29 -4.93 13.86
N LEU A 258 19.92 -6.13 13.41
CA LEU A 258 18.53 -6.51 13.13
C LEU A 258 17.62 -6.34 14.36
N ARG A 259 18.05 -6.80 15.54
CA ARG A 259 17.31 -6.64 16.81
C ARG A 259 17.12 -5.17 17.18
N LYS A 260 18.14 -4.34 16.96
CA LYS A 260 18.05 -2.90 17.21
C LYS A 260 17.07 -2.23 16.26
N MET A 261 17.11 -2.60 14.97
CA MET A 261 16.15 -2.11 13.98
C MET A 261 14.73 -2.55 14.33
N GLN A 262 14.53 -3.83 14.69
CA GLN A 262 13.24 -4.36 15.14
C GLN A 262 12.63 -3.50 16.25
N LYS A 263 13.42 -3.19 17.30
CA LYS A 263 12.96 -2.36 18.42
C LYS A 263 12.53 -0.97 17.95
N ILE A 264 13.37 -0.30 17.15
CA ILE A 264 13.08 1.07 16.66
C ILE A 264 11.85 1.07 15.74
N SER A 265 11.72 0.07 14.85
CA SER A 265 10.54 -0.08 13.98
C SER A 265 9.26 -0.25 14.79
N LYS A 266 9.30 -1.03 15.88
CA LYS A 266 8.16 -1.20 16.80
C LYS A 266 7.78 0.11 17.49
N GLU A 267 8.76 0.84 18.02
CA GLU A 267 8.56 2.16 18.63
C GLU A 267 8.03 3.19 17.63
N GLU A 268 8.41 3.07 16.36
CA GLU A 268 7.93 3.94 15.29
C GLU A 268 6.51 3.58 14.81
N GLY A 269 5.96 2.42 15.21
CA GLY A 269 4.65 1.94 14.73
C GLY A 269 4.72 1.26 13.35
N LEU A 270 5.90 0.82 12.94
CA LEU A 270 6.14 -0.02 11.76
C LEU A 270 6.06 -1.50 12.17
N TRP A 271 4.87 -1.96 12.52
CA TRP A 271 4.64 -3.27 13.15
C TRP A 271 5.02 -4.45 12.26
N GLU A 272 4.59 -4.44 10.99
CA GLU A 272 4.94 -5.48 10.01
C GLU A 272 6.47 -5.58 9.84
N MET A 273 7.14 -4.44 9.68
CA MET A 273 8.59 -4.37 9.55
C MET A 273 9.34 -4.84 10.80
N SER A 274 8.84 -4.50 11.99
CA SER A 274 9.35 -5.03 13.24
C SER A 274 9.30 -6.57 13.26
N ASP A 275 8.19 -7.16 12.81
CA ASP A 275 8.04 -8.61 12.76
C ASP A 275 9.00 -9.23 11.71
N ARG A 276 9.11 -8.63 10.52
CA ARG A 276 10.07 -9.04 9.46
C ARG A 276 11.51 -9.04 9.97
N LEU A 277 11.95 -7.95 10.59
CA LEU A 277 13.29 -7.81 11.18
C LEU A 277 13.53 -8.83 12.31
N GLY A 278 12.49 -9.13 13.10
CA GLY A 278 12.56 -10.13 14.16
C GLY A 278 12.73 -11.55 13.64
N PHE A 279 11.97 -11.91 12.61
CA PHE A 279 12.12 -13.18 11.91
C PHE A 279 13.51 -13.33 11.31
N GLU A 280 13.99 -12.30 10.64
CA GLU A 280 15.32 -12.28 10.03
C GLU A 280 16.44 -12.40 11.07
N ALA A 281 16.32 -11.70 12.20
CA ALA A 281 17.25 -11.85 13.32
C ALA A 281 17.29 -13.29 13.85
N ASN A 282 16.14 -13.97 13.95
CA ASN A 282 16.08 -15.37 14.37
C ASN A 282 16.71 -16.34 13.36
N ARG A 283 16.68 -16.01 12.05
CA ARG A 283 17.37 -16.79 11.02
C ARG A 283 18.88 -16.66 11.15
N VAL A 284 19.39 -15.43 11.24
CA VAL A 284 20.81 -15.16 11.43
C VAL A 284 21.34 -15.80 12.72
N ALA A 285 20.58 -15.75 13.81
CA ALA A 285 20.93 -16.41 15.07
C ALA A 285 21.09 -17.93 14.95
N ARG A 286 20.37 -18.56 14.02
CA ARG A 286 20.44 -20.00 13.71
C ARG A 286 21.52 -20.33 12.67
N GLY A 287 22.30 -19.35 12.22
CA GLY A 287 23.30 -19.52 11.16
C GLY A 287 22.71 -19.71 9.77
N GLU A 288 21.42 -19.40 9.58
CA GLU A 288 20.77 -19.45 8.27
C GLU A 288 21.14 -18.20 7.45
N GLU A 289 21.20 -18.35 6.13
CA GLU A 289 21.36 -17.21 5.24
C GLU A 289 20.22 -16.21 5.38
N ARG A 290 20.60 -14.94 5.25
CA ARG A 290 19.68 -13.81 5.28
C ARG A 290 18.72 -13.86 4.11
N ARG A 291 17.45 -13.51 4.36
CA ARG A 291 16.38 -13.47 3.38
C ARG A 291 15.77 -12.07 3.40
N GLY A 292 15.64 -11.44 2.24
CA GLY A 292 15.38 -10.00 2.08
C GLY A 292 14.20 -9.44 2.86
N TRP A 293 14.45 -8.94 4.08
CA TRP A 293 13.45 -8.31 4.95
C TRP A 293 12.97 -6.94 4.43
N ASP A 294 13.74 -6.34 3.51
CA ASP A 294 13.59 -5.00 2.96
C ASP A 294 13.05 -4.96 1.52
N HIS A 295 12.55 -6.09 1.04
CA HIS A 295 11.88 -6.21 -0.25
C HIS A 295 10.48 -6.79 -0.06
N ASP A 296 9.57 -6.47 -0.98
CA ASP A 296 8.17 -6.91 -0.92
C ASP A 296 8.03 -8.45 -1.11
N ASN A 297 9.09 -9.13 -1.55
CA ASN A 297 9.07 -10.47 -2.15
C ASN A 297 9.52 -11.62 -1.23
N LEU A 298 9.05 -11.68 0.01
CA LEU A 298 9.54 -12.72 0.95
C LEU A 298 8.88 -14.10 0.83
N HIS A 299 7.74 -14.23 0.16
CA HIS A 299 6.78 -15.28 0.55
C HIS A 299 6.63 -16.49 -0.38
N GLU A 300 7.37 -16.61 -1.50
CA GLU A 300 7.26 -17.79 -2.37
C GLU A 300 7.64 -19.13 -1.70
N ASP A 301 8.41 -19.13 -0.60
CA ASP A 301 8.84 -20.39 0.03
C ASP A 301 8.07 -20.78 1.29
N GLU A 302 7.22 -19.92 1.86
CA GLU A 302 6.30 -20.34 2.93
C GLU A 302 5.14 -21.17 2.36
N GLU A 303 4.67 -20.87 1.13
CA GLU A 303 3.70 -21.73 0.42
C GLU A 303 4.30 -23.10 0.03
N LYS A 304 5.63 -23.25 -0.06
CA LYS A 304 6.29 -24.56 -0.29
C LYS A 304 6.47 -25.41 0.97
N ARG A 305 6.23 -24.86 2.17
CA ARG A 305 6.51 -25.52 3.46
C ARG A 305 5.27 -25.83 4.31
N ARG A 306 4.05 -25.64 3.80
CA ARG A 306 2.79 -26.04 4.47
C ARG A 306 1.88 -26.82 3.52
#